data_AF-A0A4Q3W6T0-F1
#
_entry.id   AF-A0A4Q3W6T0-F1
#
_cell.length_a   1.000
_cell.length_b   1.000
_cell.length_c   1.000
_cell.angle_alpha   90.00
_cell.angle_beta   90.00
_cell.angle_gamma   90.00
#
_symmetry.space_group_name_H-M   'P 1'
#
loop_
_entity.id
_entity.type
_entity.pdbx_description
1 polymer ?
#
loop_
_entity_poly.entity_id
_entity_poly.type
_entity_poly.pdbx_seq_one_letter_code
_entity_poly.pdbx_strand_id
1 'polypeptide(L)'
;MRYIPATENSLISMEIKWLTAILFSCILSSASAQTLFTYGPYKADAREFLRAFNKNDQQTVKDKNRAMKEYLDLFINSRLKIREAYDRGYDSLPHIKSEIENLRSQVIENYMSDPETLNRLTKEALLRGQKDIHAAHIFISFRNPNGVIDSVEAKKRLDEVLNRLARKEDFSQVAQQLSEDPSAKENKGDLNYITLFTLPYEFESIIYKTPVGKYSSPFTSKSGYHIFRNLGERKALGKIKVQQILVAFPPSPDMSTKEKAGELADSLYRRILAGDDFGKLAAAYSNDYISGAADGNIPDVVVGQYDPAFEKLVWSLKDGAVSKPFLTSHGYHIVKRIVARPVGDKTDHNEVIEDMQQKVRANDRWKTGRDFIYNTVRTKAGFQKMPYKDDILWAYADSLIENRPFNRPGTITGETPLFKIGDTTILVRDWITYGFGYRHQPDNTVKSYPVLLEEFTKSVLYNYYRAHLEEFNEDFRNQMSEFRD
;
A
#
# COMPACT_ATOMS: atom_id res chain seq x y z
N MET A 1 75.72 -28.03 15.13
CA MET A 1 76.92 -28.01 14.27
C MET A 1 76.64 -27.02 13.14
N ARG A 2 77.42 -25.92 13.12
CA ARG A 2 77.61 -24.87 12.08
C ARG A 2 76.36 -24.14 11.52
N TYR A 3 76.21 -22.84 11.80
CA TYR A 3 76.85 -21.65 11.21
C TYR A 3 76.23 -21.18 9.87
N ILE A 4 75.80 -19.92 9.93
CA ILE A 4 75.19 -18.98 8.98
C ILE A 4 76.19 -18.60 7.85
N PRO A 5 75.97 -17.59 6.97
CA PRO A 5 74.94 -17.17 5.98
C PRO A 5 75.51 -17.19 4.54
N ALA A 6 74.81 -16.57 3.56
CA ALA A 6 75.33 -15.72 2.45
C ALA A 6 74.54 -15.98 1.14
N THR A 7 74.28 -15.07 0.21
CA THR A 7 74.52 -13.62 0.04
C THR A 7 73.73 -13.22 -1.20
N GLU A 8 73.46 -11.92 -1.29
CA GLU A 8 73.17 -11.12 -2.48
C GLU A 8 73.63 -11.71 -3.83
N ASN A 9 72.79 -11.51 -4.85
CA ASN A 9 73.32 -11.19 -6.17
C ASN A 9 72.63 -9.94 -6.70
N SER A 10 73.48 -9.00 -7.05
CA SER A 10 73.24 -7.61 -7.37
C SER A 10 73.05 -7.38 -8.87
N LEU A 11 72.52 -6.19 -9.20
CA LEU A 11 72.66 -5.45 -10.46
C LEU A 11 71.76 -5.90 -11.63
N ILE A 12 70.84 -5.03 -12.04
CA ILE A 12 71.04 -4.16 -13.21
C ILE A 12 70.11 -2.95 -13.07
N SER A 13 70.74 -1.79 -13.11
CA SER A 13 70.17 -0.47 -13.34
C SER A 13 69.46 -0.39 -14.69
N MET A 14 68.27 0.24 -14.74
CA MET A 14 67.97 1.27 -15.74
C MET A 14 66.65 1.97 -15.41
N GLU A 15 66.73 3.28 -15.22
CA GLU A 15 65.58 4.19 -15.27
C GLU A 15 64.87 4.09 -16.63
N ILE A 16 63.54 3.97 -16.62
CA ILE A 16 62.69 4.63 -17.63
C ILE A 16 61.44 5.15 -16.93
N LYS A 17 61.36 6.48 -16.82
CA LYS A 17 60.15 7.23 -16.48
C LYS A 17 59.12 7.04 -17.59
N TRP A 18 57.93 6.55 -17.25
CA TRP A 18 56.68 6.97 -17.90
C TRP A 18 55.58 7.07 -16.86
N LEU A 19 55.26 8.31 -16.49
CA LEU A 19 53.94 8.65 -15.98
C LEU A 19 52.93 8.37 -17.10
N THR A 20 52.02 7.43 -16.88
CA THR A 20 50.72 7.46 -17.52
C THR A 20 49.66 7.34 -16.44
N ALA A 21 49.17 8.51 -16.03
CA ALA A 21 47.90 8.64 -15.35
C ALA A 21 46.82 8.03 -16.26
N ILE A 22 46.28 6.87 -15.88
CA ILE A 22 45.05 6.37 -16.47
C ILE A 22 43.93 7.24 -15.90
N LEU A 23 43.67 8.35 -16.58
CA LEU A 23 42.42 9.07 -16.48
C LEU A 23 41.34 8.10 -16.97
N PHE A 24 40.68 7.41 -16.04
CA PHE A 24 39.47 6.66 -16.34
C PHE A 24 38.37 7.68 -16.59
N SER A 25 38.38 8.27 -17.79
CA SER A 25 37.25 9.02 -18.30
C SER A 25 36.13 8.01 -18.48
N CYS A 26 35.24 7.93 -17.48
CA CYS A 26 33.90 7.41 -17.66
C CYS A 26 33.23 8.26 -18.73
N ILE A 27 33.44 7.90 -20.00
CA ILE A 27 32.51 8.27 -21.06
C ILE A 27 31.25 7.48 -20.73
N LEU A 28 30.33 8.14 -20.03
CA LEU A 28 28.91 7.80 -20.07
C LEU A 28 28.53 7.77 -21.56
N SER A 29 28.61 6.58 -22.14
CA SER A 29 28.03 6.30 -23.45
C SER A 29 26.53 6.29 -23.20
N SER A 30 25.92 7.47 -23.24
CA SER A 30 24.49 7.59 -23.46
C SER A 30 24.21 6.78 -24.72
N ALA A 31 23.61 5.60 -24.58
CA ALA A 31 23.22 4.78 -25.71
C ALA A 31 22.16 5.56 -26.50
N SER A 32 22.59 6.41 -27.44
CA SER A 32 21.70 7.15 -28.32
C SER A 32 21.04 6.10 -29.21
N ALA A 33 19.71 6.11 -29.24
CA ALA A 33 18.96 5.22 -30.13
C ALA A 33 19.46 5.40 -31.58
N GLN A 34 19.55 4.33 -32.34
CA GLN A 34 19.91 4.41 -33.76
C GLN A 34 18.90 5.32 -34.47
N THR A 35 19.38 6.38 -35.11
CA THR A 35 18.52 7.25 -35.93
C THR A 35 17.95 6.45 -37.10
N LEU A 36 16.63 6.49 -37.26
CA LEU A 36 15.92 5.80 -38.32
C LEU A 36 15.80 6.70 -39.56
N PHE A 37 15.40 7.97 -39.36
CA PHE A 37 15.40 9.01 -40.39
C PHE A 37 15.47 10.41 -39.77
N THR A 38 15.72 11.41 -40.61
CA THR A 38 15.74 12.84 -40.25
C THR A 38 14.72 13.61 -41.09
N TYR A 39 14.15 14.67 -40.52
CA TYR A 39 13.20 15.55 -41.20
C TYR A 39 13.47 17.00 -40.77
N GLY A 40 14.11 17.77 -41.64
CA GLY A 40 14.68 19.07 -41.26
C GLY A 40 15.80 18.90 -40.22
N PRO A 41 15.83 19.72 -39.15
CA PRO A 41 16.81 19.57 -38.06
C PRO A 41 16.43 18.46 -37.05
N TYR A 42 15.30 17.78 -37.24
CA TYR A 42 14.77 16.77 -36.32
C TYR A 42 15.16 15.35 -36.74
N LYS A 43 15.17 14.44 -35.77
CA LYS A 43 15.46 13.02 -35.97
C LYS A 43 14.39 12.18 -35.29
N ALA A 44 13.99 11.09 -35.96
CA ALA A 44 13.20 10.03 -35.35
C ALA A 44 14.08 8.78 -35.21
N ASP A 45 13.98 8.11 -34.07
CA ASP A 45 14.84 6.97 -33.77
C ASP A 45 14.12 5.62 -33.89
N ALA A 46 14.91 4.56 -34.04
CA ALA A 46 14.41 3.22 -34.25
C ALA A 46 13.62 2.69 -33.03
N ARG A 47 13.91 3.14 -31.80
CA ARG A 47 13.20 2.69 -30.60
C ARG A 47 11.79 3.29 -30.56
N GLU A 48 11.66 4.58 -30.84
CA GLU A 48 10.37 5.28 -30.95
C GLU A 48 9.48 4.62 -32.01
N PHE A 49 10.03 4.38 -33.20
CA PHE A 49 9.34 3.71 -34.28
C PHE A 49 8.85 2.31 -33.89
N LEU A 50 9.72 1.47 -33.32
CA LEU A 50 9.36 0.11 -32.91
C LEU A 50 8.29 0.10 -31.80
N ARG A 51 8.34 1.05 -30.87
CA ARG A 51 7.32 1.20 -29.82
C ARG A 51 5.96 1.53 -30.44
N ALA A 52 5.92 2.52 -31.32
CA ALA A 52 4.70 2.94 -32.01
C ALA A 52 4.12 1.81 -32.89
N PHE A 53 4.99 1.09 -33.61
CA PHE A 53 4.62 -0.06 -34.43
C PHE A 53 3.98 -1.18 -33.59
N ASN A 54 4.67 -1.61 -32.52
CA ASN A 54 4.19 -2.70 -31.67
C ASN A 54 2.88 -2.36 -30.93
N LYS A 55 2.61 -1.07 -30.65
CA LYS A 55 1.38 -0.63 -30.01
C LYS A 55 0.17 -0.70 -30.95
N ASN A 56 0.39 -0.44 -32.25
CA ASN A 56 -0.64 -0.49 -33.27
C ASN A 56 -0.84 -1.90 -33.89
N ASP A 57 0.09 -2.83 -33.68
CA ASP A 57 -0.02 -4.20 -34.18
C ASP A 57 -0.92 -5.06 -33.27
N GLN A 58 -2.24 -4.93 -33.45
CA GLN A 58 -3.20 -5.91 -32.95
C GLN A 58 -3.37 -7.03 -33.98
N GLN A 59 -2.59 -8.11 -33.81
CA GLN A 59 -2.76 -9.45 -34.41
C GLN A 59 -2.29 -9.70 -35.86
N THR A 60 -1.43 -10.73 -35.99
CA THR A 60 -1.32 -11.67 -37.13
C THR A 60 -0.96 -11.12 -38.52
N VAL A 61 0.07 -10.27 -38.63
CA VAL A 61 0.67 -10.03 -39.96
C VAL A 61 1.59 -11.20 -40.33
N LYS A 62 1.23 -11.96 -41.40
CA LYS A 62 2.06 -13.06 -41.95
C LYS A 62 3.43 -12.59 -42.44
N ASP A 63 3.55 -11.33 -42.86
CA ASP A 63 4.79 -10.70 -43.31
C ASP A 63 5.06 -9.41 -42.52
N LYS A 64 5.77 -9.56 -41.40
CA LYS A 64 6.18 -8.43 -40.54
C LYS A 64 7.04 -7.40 -41.29
N ASN A 65 7.84 -7.81 -42.28
CA ASN A 65 8.72 -6.88 -42.98
C ASN A 65 7.91 -5.91 -43.83
N ARG A 66 6.85 -6.40 -44.48
CA ARG A 66 5.94 -5.55 -45.25
C ARG A 66 5.18 -4.57 -44.36
N ALA A 67 4.59 -5.04 -43.25
CA ALA A 67 3.87 -4.16 -42.33
C ALA A 67 4.78 -3.10 -41.71
N MET A 68 6.03 -3.45 -41.38
CA MET A 68 7.02 -2.48 -40.87
C MET A 68 7.28 -1.36 -41.88
N LYS A 69 7.39 -1.69 -43.18
CA LYS A 69 7.58 -0.69 -44.24
C LYS A 69 6.36 0.21 -44.43
N GLU A 70 5.16 -0.37 -44.48
CA GLU A 70 3.92 0.38 -44.64
C GLU A 70 3.68 1.31 -43.43
N TYR A 71 4.01 0.85 -42.22
CA TYR A 71 3.92 1.67 -41.02
C TYR A 71 4.98 2.78 -40.97
N LEU A 72 6.16 2.56 -41.54
CA LEU A 72 7.22 3.59 -41.62
C LEU A 72 6.74 4.84 -42.36
N ASP A 73 6.02 4.69 -43.47
CA ASP A 73 5.48 5.83 -44.21
C ASP A 73 4.43 6.60 -43.39
N LEU A 74 3.55 5.89 -42.67
CA LEU A 74 2.58 6.50 -41.76
C LEU A 74 3.27 7.25 -40.61
N PHE A 75 4.32 6.65 -40.05
CA PHE A 75 5.09 7.22 -38.97
C PHE A 75 5.85 8.49 -39.42
N ILE A 76 6.49 8.48 -40.59
CA ILE A 76 7.12 9.68 -41.19
C ILE A 76 6.09 10.80 -41.35
N ASN A 77 4.93 10.50 -41.94
CA ASN A 77 3.87 11.49 -42.14
C ASN A 77 3.31 12.05 -40.82
N SER A 78 3.19 11.22 -39.79
CA SER A 78 2.81 11.64 -38.43
C SER A 78 3.83 12.62 -37.85
N ARG A 79 5.13 12.29 -37.87
CA ARG A 79 6.19 13.15 -37.34
C ARG A 79 6.25 14.51 -38.04
N LEU A 80 6.04 14.56 -39.35
CA LEU A 80 5.97 15.82 -40.11
C LEU A 80 4.77 16.69 -39.69
N LYS A 81 3.58 16.11 -39.54
CA LYS A 81 2.37 16.85 -39.11
C LYS A 81 2.48 17.40 -37.70
N ILE A 82 3.00 16.59 -36.78
CA ILE A 82 3.22 17.02 -35.39
C ILE A 82 4.22 18.17 -35.36
N ARG A 83 5.29 18.10 -36.16
CA ARG A 83 6.25 19.19 -36.22
C ARG A 83 5.65 20.50 -36.73
N GLU A 84 4.87 20.44 -37.79
CA GLU A 84 4.13 21.62 -38.28
C GLU A 84 3.20 22.19 -37.21
N ALA A 85 2.53 21.35 -36.41
CA ALA A 85 1.69 21.80 -35.29
C ALA A 85 2.50 22.53 -34.20
N TYR A 86 3.69 22.04 -33.86
CA TYR A 86 4.63 22.71 -32.95
C TYR A 86 5.14 24.03 -33.53
N ASP A 87 5.48 24.08 -34.82
CA ASP A 87 5.92 25.32 -35.49
C ASP A 87 4.82 26.39 -35.51
N ARG A 88 3.55 25.97 -35.53
CA ARG A 88 2.38 26.84 -35.38
C ARG A 88 2.03 27.17 -33.92
N GLY A 89 2.72 26.58 -32.95
CA GLY A 89 2.50 26.81 -31.52
C GLY A 89 1.20 26.22 -30.99
N TYR A 90 0.64 25.17 -31.61
CA TYR A 90 -0.61 24.56 -31.15
C TYR A 90 -0.50 23.93 -29.77
N ASP A 91 0.68 23.45 -29.39
CA ASP A 91 1.02 22.96 -28.05
C ASP A 91 0.91 24.04 -26.97
N SER A 92 1.02 25.32 -27.36
CA SER A 92 0.94 26.44 -26.43
C SER A 92 -0.51 26.85 -26.08
N LEU A 93 -1.50 26.36 -26.85
CA LEU A 93 -2.90 26.72 -26.73
C LEU A 93 -3.48 26.28 -25.37
N PRO A 94 -4.25 27.12 -24.67
CA PRO A 94 -4.74 26.82 -23.32
C PRO A 94 -5.54 25.51 -23.22
N HIS A 95 -6.39 25.21 -24.21
CA HIS A 95 -7.19 24.00 -24.21
C HIS A 95 -6.35 22.73 -24.40
N ILE A 96 -5.28 22.79 -25.21
CA ILE A 96 -4.33 21.67 -25.39
C ILE A 96 -3.55 21.43 -24.10
N LYS A 97 -3.04 22.48 -23.45
CA LYS A 97 -2.39 22.36 -22.14
C LYS A 97 -3.32 21.75 -21.09
N SER A 98 -4.57 22.21 -21.05
CA SER A 98 -5.58 21.67 -20.13
C SER A 98 -5.86 20.20 -20.38
N GLU A 99 -5.96 19.78 -21.66
CA GLU A 99 -6.19 18.38 -22.02
C GLU A 99 -5.01 17.49 -21.64
N ILE A 100 -3.78 17.94 -21.92
CA ILE A 100 -2.55 17.23 -21.54
C ILE A 100 -2.48 17.06 -20.01
N GLU A 101 -2.79 18.09 -19.22
CA GLU A 101 -2.79 17.99 -17.76
C GLU A 101 -3.90 17.09 -17.22
N ASN A 102 -5.07 17.07 -17.88
CA ASN A 102 -6.14 16.13 -17.57
C ASN A 102 -5.69 14.68 -17.81
N LEU A 103 -5.14 14.40 -19.00
CA LEU A 103 -4.58 13.08 -19.33
C LEU A 103 -3.47 12.68 -18.36
N ARG A 104 -2.55 13.60 -18.05
CA ARG A 104 -1.49 13.42 -17.05
C ARG A 104 -2.06 12.99 -15.70
N SER A 105 -3.10 13.68 -15.24
CA SER A 105 -3.75 13.43 -13.95
C SER A 105 -4.45 12.06 -13.90
N GLN A 106 -4.92 11.54 -15.03
CA GLN A 106 -5.55 10.21 -15.10
C GLN A 106 -4.53 9.07 -14.97
N VAL A 107 -3.32 9.26 -15.50
CA VAL A 107 -2.32 8.17 -15.53
C VAL A 107 -1.29 8.26 -14.40
N ILE A 108 -1.07 9.43 -13.81
CA ILE A 108 0.05 9.67 -12.87
C ILE A 108 0.09 8.69 -11.69
N GLU A 109 -1.06 8.36 -11.08
CA GLU A 109 -1.10 7.48 -9.91
C GLU A 109 -0.52 6.08 -10.18
N ASN A 110 -0.63 5.59 -11.42
CA ASN A 110 -0.09 4.29 -11.81
C ASN A 110 1.45 4.26 -11.78
N TYR A 111 2.08 5.43 -11.88
CA TYR A 111 3.54 5.61 -11.94
C TYR A 111 4.10 6.23 -10.65
N MET A 112 3.24 6.62 -9.70
CA MET A 112 3.63 7.05 -8.34
C MET A 112 4.06 5.88 -7.45
N SER A 113 4.53 4.79 -8.07
CA SER A 113 4.80 3.54 -7.41
C SER A 113 5.91 2.78 -8.11
N ASP A 114 6.70 2.04 -7.33
CA ASP A 114 7.85 1.30 -7.84
C ASP A 114 7.43 -0.11 -8.30
N PRO A 115 7.64 -0.47 -9.58
CA PRO A 115 7.37 -1.81 -10.08
C PRO A 115 8.09 -2.91 -9.29
N GLU A 116 9.31 -2.66 -8.77
CA GLU A 116 10.03 -3.64 -7.95
C GLU A 116 9.32 -3.86 -6.61
N THR A 117 8.85 -2.77 -5.99
CA THR A 117 8.02 -2.84 -4.79
C THR A 117 6.70 -3.55 -5.03
N LEU A 118 6.01 -3.29 -6.14
CA LEU A 118 4.80 -4.03 -6.51
C LEU A 118 5.08 -5.52 -6.62
N ASN A 119 6.14 -5.90 -7.33
CA ASN A 119 6.53 -7.30 -7.53
C ASN A 119 6.89 -7.97 -6.20
N ARG A 120 7.66 -7.28 -5.35
CA ARG A 120 8.03 -7.77 -4.01
C ARG A 120 6.80 -7.98 -3.13
N LEU A 121 5.91 -6.99 -3.06
CA LEU A 121 4.67 -7.06 -2.27
C LEU A 121 3.70 -8.11 -2.81
N THR A 122 3.64 -8.27 -4.13
CA THR A 122 2.85 -9.32 -4.78
C THR A 122 3.38 -10.71 -4.44
N LYS A 123 4.70 -10.91 -4.54
CA LYS A 123 5.34 -12.18 -4.15
C LYS A 123 5.11 -12.50 -2.68
N GLU A 124 5.26 -11.52 -1.81
CA GLU A 124 4.97 -11.69 -0.39
C GLU A 124 3.50 -12.06 -0.16
N ALA A 125 2.58 -11.34 -0.81
CA ALA A 125 1.14 -11.61 -0.72
C ALA A 125 0.79 -13.03 -1.19
N LEU A 126 1.36 -13.49 -2.31
CA LEU A 126 1.19 -14.86 -2.81
C LEU A 126 1.72 -15.93 -1.84
N LEU A 127 2.83 -15.65 -1.14
CA LEU A 127 3.37 -16.57 -0.13
C LEU A 127 2.49 -16.62 1.12
N ARG A 128 2.10 -15.44 1.62
CA ARG A 128 1.24 -15.33 2.81
C ARG A 128 -0.14 -15.92 2.57
N GLY A 129 -0.73 -15.68 1.39
CA GLY A 129 -2.05 -16.17 1.00
C GLY A 129 -2.17 -17.70 0.89
N GLN A 130 -1.11 -18.46 1.10
CA GLN A 130 -1.15 -19.92 1.16
C GLN A 130 -1.52 -20.47 2.54
N LYS A 131 -1.52 -19.63 3.59
CA LYS A 131 -1.84 -20.04 4.96
C LYS A 131 -2.76 -19.05 5.67
N ASP A 132 -3.56 -19.58 6.58
CA ASP A 132 -4.30 -18.78 7.57
C ASP A 132 -3.59 -18.90 8.92
N ILE A 133 -3.61 -17.83 9.71
CA ILE A 133 -2.98 -17.79 11.05
C ILE A 133 -4.07 -17.60 12.10
N HIS A 134 -4.14 -18.50 13.08
CA HIS A 134 -4.94 -18.28 14.28
C HIS A 134 -4.18 -17.33 15.19
N ALA A 135 -4.70 -16.11 15.36
CA ALA A 135 -4.01 -15.05 16.07
C ALA A 135 -4.77 -14.65 17.34
N ALA A 136 -4.03 -14.12 18.32
CA ALA A 136 -4.59 -13.41 19.45
C ALA A 136 -3.90 -12.04 19.63
N HIS A 137 -4.56 -11.13 20.34
CA HIS A 137 -4.16 -9.74 20.45
C HIS A 137 -4.42 -9.16 21.85
N ILE A 138 -3.49 -8.32 22.30
CA ILE A 138 -3.63 -7.45 23.46
C ILE A 138 -3.42 -6.02 22.99
N PHE A 139 -4.35 -5.14 23.36
CA PHE A 139 -4.28 -3.71 23.11
C PHE A 139 -4.14 -2.95 24.42
N ILE A 140 -3.20 -2.00 24.47
CA ILE A 140 -3.06 -1.04 25.56
C ILE A 140 -3.18 0.37 24.99
N SER A 141 -4.25 1.06 25.36
CA SER A 141 -4.60 2.38 24.86
C SER A 141 -3.68 3.45 25.44
N PHE A 142 -3.25 4.39 24.60
CA PHE A 142 -2.66 5.64 25.07
C PHE A 142 -3.66 6.53 25.80
N ARG A 143 -4.96 6.34 25.58
CA ARG A 143 -6.01 7.08 26.27
C ARG A 143 -6.34 6.39 27.59
N ASN A 144 -6.45 7.19 28.64
CA ASN A 144 -7.02 6.76 29.91
C ASN A 144 -8.56 6.70 29.83
N PRO A 145 -9.26 6.22 30.89
CA PRO A 145 -10.73 6.15 30.91
C PRO A 145 -11.46 7.49 30.71
N ASN A 146 -10.77 8.61 30.96
CA ASN A 146 -11.31 9.96 30.72
C ASN A 146 -11.06 10.45 29.28
N GLY A 147 -10.51 9.59 28.41
CA GLY A 147 -10.20 9.89 27.01
C GLY A 147 -8.92 10.71 26.81
N VAL A 148 -8.14 11.00 27.86
CA VAL A 148 -6.92 11.82 27.76
C VAL A 148 -5.72 10.94 27.42
N ILE A 149 -4.86 11.43 26.51
CA ILE A 149 -3.63 10.72 26.15
C ILE A 149 -2.61 10.82 27.30
N ASP A 150 -2.19 9.68 27.79
CA ASP A 150 -1.16 9.50 28.81
C ASP A 150 -0.26 8.30 28.45
N SER A 151 0.82 8.59 27.73
CA SER A 151 1.76 7.57 27.26
C SER A 151 2.61 6.98 28.38
N VAL A 152 2.80 7.71 29.49
CA VAL A 152 3.56 7.23 30.66
C VAL A 152 2.74 6.17 31.38
N GLU A 153 1.45 6.42 31.61
CA GLU A 153 0.58 5.45 32.24
C GLU A 153 0.28 4.24 31.33
N ALA A 154 0.13 4.47 30.02
CA ALA A 154 0.08 3.37 29.05
C ALA A 154 1.34 2.50 29.08
N LYS A 155 2.52 3.10 29.28
CA LYS A 155 3.78 2.35 29.38
C LYS A 155 3.82 1.47 30.64
N LYS A 156 3.35 1.95 31.79
CA LYS A 156 3.25 1.12 33.00
C LYS A 156 2.34 -0.09 32.80
N ARG A 157 1.18 0.11 32.18
CA ARG A 157 0.24 -0.97 31.83
C ARG A 157 0.85 -1.97 30.84
N LEU A 158 1.59 -1.48 29.85
CA LEU A 158 2.37 -2.35 28.95
C LEU A 158 3.40 -3.18 29.72
N ASP A 159 4.14 -2.58 30.65
CA ASP A 159 5.15 -3.27 31.45
C ASP A 159 4.52 -4.36 32.33
N GLU A 160 3.32 -4.11 32.87
CA GLU A 160 2.54 -5.13 33.58
C GLU A 160 2.22 -6.34 32.69
N VAL A 161 1.70 -6.09 31.48
CA VAL A 161 1.41 -7.16 30.50
C VAL A 161 2.68 -7.96 30.19
N LEU A 162 3.79 -7.28 29.89
CA LEU A 162 5.06 -7.94 29.55
C LEU A 162 5.61 -8.76 30.71
N ASN A 163 5.51 -8.26 31.94
CA ASN A 163 5.96 -8.99 33.13
C ASN A 163 5.14 -10.27 33.36
N ARG A 164 3.82 -10.23 33.14
CA ARG A 164 2.95 -11.41 33.24
C ARG A 164 3.26 -12.45 32.15
N LEU A 165 3.42 -12.00 30.91
CA LEU A 165 3.82 -12.87 29.80
C LEU A 165 5.22 -13.48 30.00
N ALA A 166 6.17 -12.71 30.56
CA ALA A 166 7.52 -13.21 30.88
C ALA A 166 7.50 -14.31 31.94
N ARG A 167 6.53 -14.29 32.87
CA ARG A 167 6.27 -15.36 33.84
C ARG A 167 5.52 -16.56 33.24
N LYS A 168 5.36 -16.59 31.91
CA LYS A 168 4.65 -17.63 31.15
C LYS A 168 3.17 -17.77 31.51
N GLU A 169 2.56 -16.70 31.99
CA GLU A 169 1.11 -16.67 32.17
C GLU A 169 0.39 -16.86 30.82
N ASP A 170 -0.79 -17.45 30.84
CA ASP A 170 -1.57 -17.69 29.64
C ASP A 170 -1.98 -16.37 28.97
N PHE A 171 -1.76 -16.28 27.65
CA PHE A 171 -1.98 -15.03 26.93
C PHE A 171 -3.46 -14.66 26.88
N SER A 172 -4.37 -15.63 26.81
CA SER A 172 -5.81 -15.36 26.78
C SER A 172 -6.30 -14.81 28.12
N GLN A 173 -5.71 -15.27 29.24
CA GLN A 173 -6.00 -14.72 30.57
C GLN A 173 -5.47 -13.29 30.72
N VAL A 174 -4.23 -13.04 30.30
CA VAL A 174 -3.65 -11.70 30.31
C VAL A 174 -4.45 -10.75 29.42
N ALA A 175 -4.86 -11.19 28.24
CA ALA A 175 -5.70 -10.41 27.32
C ALA A 175 -7.06 -10.10 27.93
N GLN A 176 -7.77 -11.10 28.47
CA GLN A 176 -9.07 -10.88 29.08
C GLN A 176 -9.02 -9.86 30.22
N GLN A 177 -7.96 -9.90 31.03
CA GLN A 177 -7.84 -9.02 32.20
C GLN A 177 -7.33 -7.62 31.84
N LEU A 178 -6.27 -7.53 31.04
CA LEU A 178 -5.51 -6.29 30.85
C LEU A 178 -5.67 -5.65 29.47
N SER A 179 -6.19 -6.36 28.46
CA SER A 179 -6.46 -5.73 27.17
C SER A 179 -7.59 -4.71 27.30
N GLU A 180 -7.38 -3.57 26.65
CA GLU A 180 -8.34 -2.47 26.54
C GLU A 180 -9.09 -2.51 25.19
N ASP A 181 -8.90 -3.56 24.40
CA ASP A 181 -9.82 -3.90 23.32
C ASP A 181 -11.15 -4.35 23.94
N PRO A 182 -12.29 -3.70 23.64
CA PRO A 182 -13.60 -4.09 24.18
C PRO A 182 -13.95 -5.55 23.96
N SER A 183 -13.57 -6.13 22.81
CA SER A 183 -13.86 -7.52 22.46
C SER A 183 -13.10 -8.53 23.34
N ALA A 184 -11.94 -8.14 23.89
CA ALA A 184 -11.07 -9.01 24.66
C ALA A 184 -11.70 -9.55 25.95
N LYS A 185 -12.72 -8.87 26.49
CA LYS A 185 -13.47 -9.36 27.66
C LYS A 185 -14.23 -10.64 27.35
N GLU A 186 -14.76 -10.76 26.14
CA GLU A 186 -15.57 -11.88 25.67
C GLU A 186 -14.73 -12.94 24.96
N ASN A 187 -13.93 -12.54 23.96
CA ASN A 187 -13.13 -13.46 23.15
C ASN A 187 -11.75 -13.77 23.75
N LYS A 188 -11.39 -13.18 24.90
CA LYS A 188 -10.08 -13.37 25.56
C LYS A 188 -8.90 -12.98 24.66
N GLY A 189 -9.10 -11.99 23.79
CA GLY A 189 -8.13 -11.53 22.81
C GLY A 189 -7.98 -12.44 21.60
N ASP A 190 -8.81 -13.46 21.43
CA ASP A 190 -8.76 -14.36 20.28
C ASP A 190 -9.33 -13.68 19.02
N LEU A 191 -8.48 -13.49 18.00
CA LEU A 191 -8.86 -12.92 16.70
C LEU A 191 -9.35 -14.00 15.71
N ASN A 192 -9.37 -15.26 16.13
CA ASN A 192 -9.62 -16.43 15.30
C ASN A 192 -8.56 -16.55 14.17
N TYR A 193 -8.85 -17.38 13.16
CA TYR A 193 -8.06 -17.43 11.95
C TYR A 193 -8.23 -16.15 11.13
N ILE A 194 -7.10 -15.56 10.77
CA ILE A 194 -7.01 -14.46 9.81
C ILE A 194 -6.35 -14.94 8.52
N THR A 195 -6.65 -14.25 7.42
CA THR A 195 -5.99 -14.47 6.13
C THR A 195 -5.44 -13.16 5.57
N LEU A 196 -4.80 -13.23 4.41
CA LEU A 196 -4.22 -12.06 3.74
C LEU A 196 -5.28 -10.96 3.51
N PHE A 197 -4.89 -9.69 3.71
CA PHE A 197 -5.71 -8.50 3.50
C PHE A 197 -6.88 -8.27 4.47
N THR A 198 -7.05 -9.10 5.52
CA THR A 198 -8.12 -8.88 6.51
C THR A 198 -7.75 -7.88 7.59
N LEU A 199 -6.44 -7.67 7.82
CA LEU A 199 -5.91 -6.70 8.79
C LEU A 199 -5.06 -5.64 8.09
N PRO A 200 -4.86 -4.48 8.74
CA PRO A 200 -3.84 -3.51 8.32
C PRO A 200 -2.48 -4.17 8.10
N TYR A 201 -1.76 -3.75 7.07
CA TYR A 201 -0.56 -4.44 6.61
C TYR A 201 0.55 -4.58 7.67
N GLU A 202 0.69 -3.60 8.55
CA GLU A 202 1.66 -3.65 9.66
C GLU A 202 1.31 -4.75 10.67
N PHE A 203 0.03 -4.89 11.04
CA PHE A 203 -0.43 -5.92 11.95
C PHE A 203 -0.31 -7.31 11.33
N GLU A 204 -0.74 -7.45 10.07
CA GLU A 204 -0.54 -8.67 9.30
C GLU A 204 0.95 -9.06 9.27
N SER A 205 1.83 -8.12 8.97
CA SER A 205 3.28 -8.37 8.90
C SER A 205 3.87 -8.81 10.23
N ILE A 206 3.42 -8.25 11.36
CA ILE A 206 3.86 -8.67 12.69
C ILE A 206 3.38 -10.11 12.97
N ILE A 207 2.11 -10.40 12.71
CA ILE A 207 1.52 -11.73 12.96
C ILE A 207 2.22 -12.79 12.10
N TYR A 208 2.38 -12.56 10.79
CA TYR A 208 3.02 -13.51 9.88
C TYR A 208 4.52 -13.72 10.14
N LYS A 209 5.20 -12.76 10.79
CA LYS A 209 6.60 -12.90 11.24
C LYS A 209 6.72 -13.58 12.60
N THR A 210 5.64 -13.61 13.39
CA THR A 210 5.65 -14.17 14.74
C THR A 210 5.59 -15.71 14.66
N PRO A 211 6.59 -16.44 15.19
CA PRO A 211 6.57 -17.91 15.15
C PRO A 211 5.39 -18.50 15.93
N VAL A 212 4.93 -19.67 15.51
CA VAL A 212 3.84 -20.41 16.17
C VAL A 212 4.13 -20.61 17.67
N GLY A 213 3.14 -20.32 18.50
CA GLY A 213 3.21 -20.39 19.95
C GLY A 213 3.93 -19.21 20.62
N LYS A 214 4.47 -18.25 19.86
CA LYS A 214 5.14 -17.04 20.38
C LYS A 214 4.26 -15.81 20.24
N TYR A 215 4.60 -14.78 21.03
CA TYR A 215 4.03 -13.44 20.91
C TYR A 215 5.08 -12.47 20.36
N SER A 216 4.61 -11.41 19.69
CA SER A 216 5.44 -10.37 19.10
C SER A 216 6.05 -9.45 20.17
N SER A 217 7.10 -8.72 19.81
CA SER A 217 7.42 -7.49 20.56
C SER A 217 6.25 -6.50 20.51
N PRO A 218 6.10 -5.61 21.51
CA PRO A 218 5.10 -4.56 21.46
C PRO A 218 5.28 -3.68 20.23
N PHE A 219 4.21 -3.51 19.48
CA PHE A 219 4.14 -2.57 18.37
C PHE A 219 3.42 -1.30 18.81
N THR A 220 4.03 -0.15 18.55
CA THR A 220 3.45 1.14 18.89
C THR A 220 2.72 1.71 17.67
N SER A 221 1.41 1.86 17.78
CA SER A 221 0.57 2.57 16.81
C SER A 221 0.28 3.99 17.29
N LYS A 222 -0.60 4.71 16.58
CA LYS A 222 -1.10 6.02 17.02
C LYS A 222 -2.03 5.92 18.23
N SER A 223 -2.76 4.82 18.39
CA SER A 223 -3.77 4.65 19.43
C SER A 223 -3.20 3.98 20.69
N GLY A 224 -2.09 3.27 20.59
CA GLY A 224 -1.52 2.55 21.72
C GLY A 224 -0.52 1.47 21.35
N TYR A 225 -0.29 0.56 22.29
CA TYR A 225 0.56 -0.61 22.10
C TYR A 225 -0.26 -1.83 21.71
N HIS A 226 0.28 -2.63 20.79
CA HIS A 226 -0.30 -3.86 20.30
C HIS A 226 0.68 -5.01 20.51
N ILE A 227 0.21 -6.12 21.09
CA ILE A 227 0.97 -7.37 21.17
C ILE A 227 0.15 -8.46 20.51
N PHE A 228 0.73 -9.17 19.56
CA PHE A 228 0.07 -10.25 18.85
C PHE A 228 0.67 -11.60 19.24
N ARG A 229 -0.12 -12.67 19.21
CA ARG A 229 0.34 -14.04 19.41
C ARG A 229 -0.10 -14.91 18.26
N ASN A 230 0.82 -15.69 17.71
CA ASN A 230 0.50 -16.75 16.75
C ASN A 230 0.13 -18.01 17.55
N LEU A 231 -1.14 -18.38 17.54
CA LEU A 231 -1.66 -19.57 18.23
C LEU A 231 -1.52 -20.83 17.37
N GLY A 232 -1.51 -20.69 16.04
CA GLY A 232 -1.43 -21.80 15.11
C GLY A 232 -1.51 -21.34 13.66
N GLU A 233 -1.15 -22.24 12.75
CA GLU A 233 -1.21 -22.00 11.32
C GLU A 233 -1.89 -23.18 10.62
N ARG A 234 -2.61 -22.90 9.54
CA ARG A 234 -3.18 -23.92 8.65
C ARG A 234 -3.05 -23.51 7.20
N LYS A 235 -3.23 -24.45 6.27
CA LYS A 235 -3.37 -24.12 4.85
C LYS A 235 -4.59 -23.21 4.66
N ALA A 236 -4.44 -22.17 3.86
CA ALA A 236 -5.52 -21.24 3.58
C ALA A 236 -6.70 -21.96 2.91
N LEU A 237 -7.90 -21.71 3.43
CA LEU A 237 -9.11 -22.38 2.95
C LEU A 237 -9.58 -21.87 1.58
N GLY A 238 -9.14 -20.69 1.17
CA GLY A 238 -9.54 -20.03 -0.06
C GLY A 238 -10.78 -19.18 0.15
N LYS A 239 -11.73 -19.24 -0.79
CA LYS A 239 -12.95 -18.42 -0.74
C LYS A 239 -14.20 -19.25 -1.01
N ILE A 240 -15.35 -18.81 -0.52
CA ILE A 240 -16.65 -19.41 -0.82
C ILE A 240 -17.60 -18.36 -1.39
N LYS A 241 -18.19 -18.67 -2.54
CA LYS A 241 -19.34 -17.92 -3.04
C LYS A 241 -20.62 -18.44 -2.38
N VAL A 242 -21.41 -17.56 -1.80
CA VAL A 242 -22.69 -17.91 -1.17
C VAL A 242 -23.80 -16.94 -1.55
N GLN A 243 -25.05 -17.38 -1.36
CA GLN A 243 -26.20 -16.50 -1.25
C GLN A 243 -26.70 -16.51 0.20
N GLN A 244 -27.18 -15.38 0.71
CA GLN A 244 -27.80 -15.28 2.02
C GLN A 244 -29.19 -14.64 1.99
N ILE A 245 -29.98 -14.98 3.01
CA ILE A 245 -31.14 -14.21 3.46
C ILE A 245 -30.89 -13.86 4.91
N LEU A 246 -30.87 -12.56 5.24
CA LEU A 246 -30.80 -12.08 6.62
C LEU A 246 -32.19 -11.59 7.05
N VAL A 247 -32.72 -12.18 8.12
CA VAL A 247 -33.86 -11.63 8.87
C VAL A 247 -33.30 -10.96 10.12
N ALA A 248 -33.13 -9.63 10.04
CA ALA A 248 -32.45 -8.85 11.05
C ALA A 248 -33.35 -8.49 12.24
N PHE A 249 -32.72 -8.18 13.37
CA PHE A 249 -33.37 -7.55 14.51
C PHE A 249 -32.49 -6.38 15.01
N PRO A 250 -33.05 -5.40 15.75
CA PRO A 250 -32.28 -4.31 16.31
C PRO A 250 -31.25 -4.81 17.34
N PRO A 251 -30.19 -4.03 17.65
CA PRO A 251 -29.30 -4.31 18.76
C PRO A 251 -30.11 -4.49 20.06
N SER A 252 -29.78 -5.52 20.85
CA SER A 252 -30.50 -5.89 22.08
C SER A 252 -32.01 -6.10 21.91
N PRO A 253 -32.46 -7.03 21.05
CA PRO A 253 -33.88 -7.23 20.81
C PRO A 253 -34.55 -7.94 21.99
N ASP A 254 -35.82 -7.63 22.22
CA ASP A 254 -36.66 -8.42 23.11
C ASP A 254 -36.91 -9.83 22.57
N MET A 255 -37.38 -10.71 23.45
CA MET A 255 -37.61 -12.12 23.13
C MET A 255 -38.66 -12.29 22.01
N SER A 256 -39.73 -11.51 22.01
CA SER A 256 -40.79 -11.60 20.99
C SER A 256 -40.28 -11.25 19.60
N THR A 257 -39.40 -10.23 19.51
CA THR A 257 -38.77 -9.81 18.26
C THR A 257 -37.88 -10.91 17.70
N LYS A 258 -37.09 -11.56 18.56
CA LYS A 258 -36.27 -12.72 18.16
C LYS A 258 -37.13 -13.90 17.71
N GLU A 259 -38.23 -14.18 18.39
CA GLU A 259 -39.15 -15.28 18.03
C GLU A 259 -39.79 -15.04 16.65
N LYS A 260 -40.37 -13.86 16.42
CA LYS A 260 -40.97 -13.50 15.12
C LYS A 260 -39.97 -13.57 13.96
N ALA A 261 -38.75 -13.10 14.19
CA ALA A 261 -37.67 -13.20 13.20
C ALA A 261 -37.32 -14.66 12.89
N GLY A 262 -37.28 -15.52 13.91
CA GLY A 262 -37.08 -16.96 13.77
C GLY A 262 -38.19 -17.64 12.98
N GLU A 263 -39.46 -17.35 13.31
CA GLU A 263 -40.62 -17.89 12.60
C GLU A 263 -40.63 -17.52 11.11
N LEU A 264 -40.27 -16.27 10.80
CA LEU A 264 -40.13 -15.82 9.41
C LEU A 264 -38.99 -16.58 8.71
N ALA A 265 -37.83 -16.71 9.35
CA ALA A 265 -36.71 -17.45 8.78
C ALA A 265 -37.06 -18.94 8.55
N ASP A 266 -37.78 -19.58 9.47
CA ASP A 266 -38.26 -20.96 9.32
C ASP A 266 -39.27 -21.10 8.18
N SER A 267 -40.15 -20.11 7.99
CA SER A 267 -41.07 -20.06 6.86
C SER A 267 -40.33 -19.96 5.53
N LEU A 268 -39.35 -19.05 5.44
CA LEU A 268 -38.53 -18.87 4.24
C LEU A 268 -37.71 -20.14 3.92
N TYR A 269 -37.12 -20.78 4.94
CA TYR A 269 -36.40 -22.03 4.77
C TYR A 269 -37.29 -23.15 4.21
N ARG A 270 -38.52 -23.29 4.72
CA ARG A 270 -39.49 -24.27 4.19
C ARG A 270 -39.85 -24.01 2.73
N ARG A 271 -39.99 -22.74 2.33
CA ARG A 271 -40.23 -22.37 0.92
C ARG A 271 -39.04 -22.73 0.04
N ILE A 272 -37.81 -22.47 0.49
CA ILE A 272 -36.59 -22.87 -0.22
C ILE A 272 -36.54 -24.40 -0.41
N LEU A 273 -36.87 -25.18 0.63
CA LEU A 273 -36.92 -26.65 0.53
C LEU A 273 -38.04 -27.14 -0.40
N ALA A 274 -39.13 -26.38 -0.54
CA ALA A 274 -40.22 -26.67 -1.47
C ALA A 274 -39.89 -26.32 -2.94
N GLY A 275 -38.72 -25.71 -3.20
CA GLY A 275 -38.23 -25.41 -4.55
C GLY A 275 -38.40 -23.94 -4.97
N ASP A 276 -38.82 -23.06 -4.07
CA ASP A 276 -38.86 -21.62 -4.37
C ASP A 276 -37.45 -21.08 -4.63
N ASP A 277 -37.34 -20.12 -5.55
CA ASP A 277 -36.07 -19.51 -5.90
C ASP A 277 -35.48 -18.71 -4.73
N PHE A 278 -34.26 -19.07 -4.34
CA PHE A 278 -33.56 -18.44 -3.22
C PHE A 278 -33.34 -16.93 -3.45
N GLY A 279 -32.97 -16.54 -4.67
CA GLY A 279 -32.66 -15.15 -5.02
C GLY A 279 -33.89 -14.26 -4.92
N LYS A 280 -35.04 -14.73 -5.42
CA LYS A 280 -36.32 -14.01 -5.28
C LYS A 280 -36.75 -13.85 -3.83
N LEU A 281 -36.55 -14.88 -2.99
CA LEU A 281 -36.82 -14.78 -1.56
C LEU A 281 -35.86 -13.82 -0.86
N ALA A 282 -34.58 -13.83 -1.24
CA ALA A 282 -33.60 -12.87 -0.73
C ALA A 282 -33.98 -11.43 -1.11
N ALA A 283 -34.32 -11.17 -2.37
CA ALA A 283 -34.73 -9.86 -2.85
C ALA A 283 -35.99 -9.33 -2.16
N ALA A 284 -36.94 -10.22 -1.84
CA ALA A 284 -38.20 -9.84 -1.21
C ALA A 284 -38.12 -9.68 0.32
N TYR A 285 -37.27 -10.47 1.00
CA TYR A 285 -37.32 -10.60 2.45
C TYR A 285 -36.00 -10.35 3.19
N SER A 286 -34.85 -10.29 2.51
CA SER A 286 -33.58 -10.03 3.18
C SER A 286 -33.50 -8.58 3.67
N ASN A 287 -33.14 -8.39 4.93
CA ASN A 287 -32.81 -7.08 5.50
C ASN A 287 -31.36 -6.65 5.21
N ASP A 288 -30.55 -7.53 4.63
CA ASP A 288 -29.34 -7.11 3.93
C ASP A 288 -29.71 -6.68 2.51
N TYR A 289 -30.05 -5.40 2.36
CA TYR A 289 -30.54 -4.84 1.10
C TYR A 289 -29.53 -4.95 -0.05
N ILE A 290 -28.22 -4.94 0.24
CA ILE A 290 -27.19 -5.04 -0.78
C ILE A 290 -27.21 -6.44 -1.38
N SER A 291 -27.20 -7.49 -0.54
CA SER A 291 -27.30 -8.85 -1.05
C SER A 291 -28.67 -9.15 -1.62
N GLY A 292 -29.76 -8.66 -1.00
CA GLY A 292 -31.12 -8.80 -1.51
C GLY A 292 -31.27 -8.29 -2.95
N ALA A 293 -30.74 -7.09 -3.24
CA ALA A 293 -30.72 -6.53 -4.60
C ALA A 293 -29.83 -7.32 -5.58
N ALA A 294 -28.91 -8.14 -5.08
CA ALA A 294 -28.05 -9.03 -5.84
C ALA A 294 -28.51 -10.50 -5.77
N ASP A 295 -29.82 -10.76 -5.65
CA ASP A 295 -30.40 -12.11 -5.54
C ASP A 295 -29.81 -12.92 -4.37
N GLY A 296 -29.55 -12.27 -3.25
CA GLY A 296 -28.91 -12.82 -2.07
C GLY A 296 -27.39 -13.00 -2.18
N ASN A 297 -26.76 -12.73 -3.33
CA ASN A 297 -25.31 -12.89 -3.47
C ASN A 297 -24.56 -11.88 -2.60
N ILE A 298 -23.54 -12.35 -1.90
CA ILE A 298 -22.58 -11.50 -1.19
C ILE A 298 -21.20 -11.59 -1.84
N PRO A 299 -20.27 -10.67 -1.53
CA PRO A 299 -18.86 -10.86 -1.84
C PRO A 299 -18.37 -12.23 -1.38
N ASP A 300 -17.39 -12.78 -2.10
CA ASP A 300 -16.77 -14.07 -1.76
C ASP A 300 -16.35 -14.08 -0.29
N VAL A 301 -16.84 -15.06 0.47
CA VAL A 301 -16.53 -15.24 1.89
C VAL A 301 -15.11 -15.76 2.02
N VAL A 302 -14.29 -15.02 2.76
CA VAL A 302 -12.93 -15.43 3.15
C VAL A 302 -12.83 -15.54 4.67
N VAL A 303 -11.77 -16.20 5.13
CA VAL A 303 -11.51 -16.42 6.56
C VAL A 303 -11.23 -15.11 7.30
N GLY A 304 -11.92 -14.87 8.41
CA GLY A 304 -11.69 -13.74 9.31
C GLY A 304 -12.33 -12.42 8.86
N GLN A 305 -13.33 -12.47 7.97
CA GLN A 305 -14.06 -11.30 7.48
C GLN A 305 -15.47 -11.17 8.10
N TYR A 306 -16.08 -12.27 8.52
CA TYR A 306 -17.46 -12.32 9.00
C TYR A 306 -17.54 -12.82 10.46
N ASP A 307 -18.74 -12.75 11.04
CA ASP A 307 -19.02 -13.29 12.38
C ASP A 307 -18.58 -14.77 12.48
N PRO A 308 -17.90 -15.19 13.57
CA PRO A 308 -17.39 -16.56 13.70
C PRO A 308 -18.45 -17.64 13.56
N ALA A 309 -19.69 -17.41 14.02
CA ALA A 309 -20.78 -18.37 13.87
C ALA A 309 -21.23 -18.49 12.42
N PHE A 310 -21.27 -17.37 11.70
CA PHE A 310 -21.56 -17.32 10.27
C PHE A 310 -20.50 -18.07 9.47
N GLU A 311 -19.21 -17.74 9.64
CA GLU A 311 -18.13 -18.40 8.93
C GLU A 311 -18.14 -19.91 9.19
N LYS A 312 -18.19 -20.33 10.46
CA LYS A 312 -18.18 -21.75 10.83
C LYS A 312 -19.27 -22.53 10.10
N LEU A 313 -20.47 -21.96 9.99
CA LEU A 313 -21.56 -22.61 9.27
C LEU A 313 -21.28 -22.65 7.76
N VAL A 314 -20.90 -21.54 7.14
CA VAL A 314 -20.63 -21.47 5.69
C VAL A 314 -19.57 -22.48 5.26
N TRP A 315 -18.48 -22.58 6.03
CA TRP A 315 -17.41 -23.55 5.76
C TRP A 315 -17.85 -25.00 5.96
N SER A 316 -18.88 -25.25 6.78
CA SER A 316 -19.41 -26.61 7.01
C SER A 316 -20.36 -27.10 5.90
N LEU A 317 -20.93 -26.20 5.11
CA LEU A 317 -21.84 -26.54 4.02
C LEU A 317 -21.10 -27.18 2.84
N LYS A 318 -21.78 -28.05 2.09
CA LYS A 318 -21.33 -28.53 0.77
C LYS A 318 -21.81 -27.59 -0.32
N ASP A 319 -21.18 -27.65 -1.50
CA ASP A 319 -21.65 -26.88 -2.66
C ASP A 319 -23.10 -27.25 -3.01
N GLY A 320 -23.92 -26.23 -3.27
CA GLY A 320 -25.36 -26.34 -3.50
C GLY A 320 -26.21 -26.46 -2.24
N ALA A 321 -25.64 -26.75 -1.07
CA ALA A 321 -26.40 -26.97 0.15
C ALA A 321 -26.93 -25.67 0.77
N VAL A 322 -28.12 -25.76 1.38
CA VAL A 322 -28.79 -24.68 2.11
C VAL A 322 -28.75 -24.99 3.61
N SER A 323 -28.36 -24.02 4.43
CA SER A 323 -28.39 -24.15 5.88
C SER A 323 -29.82 -24.09 6.42
N LYS A 324 -30.05 -24.68 7.58
CA LYS A 324 -31.18 -24.29 8.43
C LYS A 324 -31.00 -22.82 8.88
N PRO A 325 -32.07 -22.13 9.31
CA PRO A 325 -31.94 -20.85 9.99
C PRO A 325 -31.00 -20.94 11.18
N PHE A 326 -30.09 -19.98 11.30
CA PHE A 326 -29.13 -19.92 12.40
C PHE A 326 -28.92 -18.49 12.84
N LEU A 327 -28.58 -18.32 14.11
CA LEU A 327 -28.51 -17.02 14.77
C LEU A 327 -27.09 -16.46 14.75
N THR A 328 -26.96 -15.16 14.44
CA THR A 328 -25.77 -14.35 14.69
C THR A 328 -26.14 -13.13 15.54
N SER A 329 -25.18 -12.24 15.78
CA SER A 329 -25.40 -10.92 16.37
C SER A 329 -26.33 -10.01 15.55
N HIS A 330 -26.51 -10.28 14.25
CA HIS A 330 -27.26 -9.43 13.32
C HIS A 330 -28.69 -9.93 13.06
N GLY A 331 -29.01 -11.17 13.40
CA GLY A 331 -30.31 -11.77 13.08
C GLY A 331 -30.24 -13.26 12.78
N TYR A 332 -31.32 -13.76 12.20
CA TYR A 332 -31.35 -15.11 11.63
C TYR A 332 -30.87 -15.08 10.18
N HIS A 333 -29.97 -15.98 9.85
CA HIS A 333 -29.46 -16.14 8.50
C HIS A 333 -29.91 -17.49 7.92
N ILE A 334 -30.14 -17.50 6.62
CA ILE A 334 -30.22 -18.71 5.81
C ILE A 334 -29.17 -18.55 4.73
N VAL A 335 -28.27 -19.52 4.58
CA VAL A 335 -27.18 -19.44 3.61
C VAL A 335 -27.23 -20.61 2.66
N LYS A 336 -27.11 -20.33 1.37
CA LYS A 336 -26.86 -21.32 0.33
C LYS A 336 -25.41 -21.21 -0.13
N ARG A 337 -24.64 -22.28 0.02
CA ARG A 337 -23.29 -22.33 -0.53
C ARG A 337 -23.38 -22.59 -2.04
N ILE A 338 -22.80 -21.72 -2.85
CA ILE A 338 -22.78 -21.88 -4.31
C ILE A 338 -21.59 -22.72 -4.71
N VAL A 339 -20.38 -22.28 -4.39
CA VAL A 339 -19.14 -22.99 -4.72
C VAL A 339 -18.02 -22.55 -3.79
N ALA A 340 -17.15 -23.47 -3.37
CA ALA A 340 -15.86 -23.11 -2.80
C ALA A 340 -14.75 -23.12 -3.83
N ARG A 341 -13.82 -22.18 -3.69
CA ARG A 341 -12.61 -22.03 -4.49
C ARG A 341 -11.40 -22.11 -3.55
N PRO A 342 -10.79 -23.29 -3.38
CA PRO A 342 -9.59 -23.44 -2.57
C PRO A 342 -8.43 -22.60 -3.11
N VAL A 343 -7.44 -22.29 -2.26
CA VAL A 343 -6.21 -21.66 -2.73
C VAL A 343 -5.46 -22.61 -3.67
N GLY A 344 -5.12 -22.11 -4.87
CA GLY A 344 -4.44 -22.88 -5.90
C GLY A 344 -5.35 -23.75 -6.76
N ASP A 345 -6.65 -23.47 -6.81
CA ASP A 345 -7.54 -24.01 -7.85
C ASP A 345 -7.02 -23.61 -9.26
N LYS A 346 -7.45 -24.31 -10.31
CA LYS A 346 -6.90 -24.28 -11.70
C LYS A 346 -7.12 -22.94 -12.44
N THR A 347 -6.67 -21.84 -11.86
CA THR A 347 -6.64 -20.51 -12.44
C THR A 347 -5.31 -20.29 -13.16
N ASP A 348 -5.30 -19.54 -14.26
CA ASP A 348 -4.06 -19.17 -14.95
C ASP A 348 -3.11 -18.46 -13.97
N HIS A 349 -1.84 -18.86 -13.95
CA HIS A 349 -0.83 -18.27 -13.07
C HIS A 349 -0.71 -16.75 -13.28
N ASN A 350 -0.86 -16.29 -14.53
CA ASN A 350 -0.82 -14.87 -14.86
C ASN A 350 -2.04 -14.14 -14.30
N GLU A 351 -3.23 -14.71 -14.41
CA GLU A 351 -4.46 -14.15 -13.86
C GLU A 351 -4.40 -14.03 -12.33
N VAL A 352 -3.82 -15.03 -11.64
CA VAL A 352 -3.61 -14.98 -10.19
C VAL A 352 -2.63 -13.87 -9.80
N ILE A 353 -1.55 -13.67 -10.57
CA ILE A 353 -0.59 -12.58 -10.33
C ILE A 353 -1.27 -11.23 -10.56
N GLU A 354 -2.02 -11.06 -11.65
CA GLU A 354 -2.70 -9.81 -11.99
C GLU A 354 -3.75 -9.43 -10.93
N ASP A 355 -4.62 -10.36 -10.53
CA ASP A 355 -5.58 -10.17 -9.43
C ASP A 355 -4.85 -9.80 -8.13
N MET A 356 -3.74 -10.46 -7.83
CA MET A 356 -2.95 -10.14 -6.64
C MET A 356 -2.33 -8.74 -6.72
N GLN A 357 -1.79 -8.34 -7.87
CA GLN A 357 -1.25 -7.00 -8.07
C GLN A 357 -2.34 -5.92 -7.89
N GLN A 358 -3.55 -6.16 -8.41
CA GLN A 358 -4.68 -5.24 -8.21
C GLN A 358 -5.02 -5.09 -6.73
N LYS A 359 -5.11 -6.20 -5.98
CA LYS A 359 -5.34 -6.16 -4.53
C LYS A 359 -4.22 -5.46 -3.77
N VAL A 360 -2.96 -5.73 -4.14
CA VAL A 360 -1.81 -5.04 -3.56
C VAL A 360 -1.95 -3.53 -3.75
N ARG A 361 -2.21 -3.06 -4.98
CA ARG A 361 -2.39 -1.63 -5.29
C ARG A 361 -3.55 -0.97 -4.52
N ALA A 362 -4.64 -1.70 -4.29
CA ALA A 362 -5.80 -1.21 -3.57
C ALA A 362 -5.64 -1.21 -2.03
N ASN A 363 -4.71 -2.01 -1.49
CA ASN A 363 -4.52 -2.20 -0.05
C ASN A 363 -3.52 -1.20 0.56
N ASP A 364 -3.59 -0.99 1.88
CA ASP A 364 -2.69 -0.09 2.61
C ASP A 364 -1.22 -0.50 2.53
N ARG A 365 -0.92 -1.77 2.26
CA ARG A 365 0.45 -2.23 1.94
C ARG A 365 1.08 -1.45 0.79
N TRP A 366 0.29 -0.98 -0.18
CA TRP A 366 0.78 -0.13 -1.26
C TRP A 366 1.28 1.23 -0.78
N LYS A 367 0.66 1.76 0.27
CA LYS A 367 1.04 3.05 0.87
C LYS A 367 2.42 3.00 1.50
N THR A 368 2.86 1.82 1.98
CA THR A 368 4.24 1.57 2.44
C THR A 368 5.23 1.52 1.27
N GLY A 369 4.76 1.27 0.05
CA GLY A 369 5.58 1.23 -1.15
C GLY A 369 6.02 2.60 -1.67
N ARG A 370 5.72 3.70 -0.99
CA ARG A 370 6.14 5.05 -1.37
C ARG A 370 7.53 5.43 -0.90
N ASP A 371 8.19 4.61 -0.07
CA ASP A 371 9.54 4.90 0.41
C ASP A 371 10.57 5.01 -0.73
N PHE A 372 10.35 4.28 -1.84
CA PHE A 372 11.17 4.42 -3.04
C PHE A 372 11.15 5.86 -3.56
N ILE A 373 10.02 6.57 -3.47
CA ILE A 373 9.88 7.96 -3.93
C ILE A 373 10.87 8.83 -3.18
N TYR A 374 10.84 8.72 -1.84
CA TYR A 374 11.69 9.53 -0.99
C TYR A 374 13.16 9.26 -1.26
N ASN A 375 13.54 7.99 -1.42
CA ASN A 375 14.91 7.61 -1.75
C ASN A 375 15.31 8.07 -3.16
N THR A 376 14.43 7.94 -4.15
CA THR A 376 14.68 8.33 -5.54
C THR A 376 14.89 9.84 -5.64
N VAL A 377 14.02 10.65 -5.02
CA VAL A 377 14.20 12.11 -5.02
C VAL A 377 15.48 12.50 -4.28
N ARG A 378 15.76 11.89 -3.11
CA ARG A 378 16.99 12.20 -2.36
C ARG A 378 18.26 11.91 -3.15
N THR A 379 18.29 10.80 -3.89
CA THR A 379 19.47 10.35 -4.64
C THR A 379 19.60 10.96 -6.02
N LYS A 380 18.50 11.05 -6.79
CA LYS A 380 18.52 11.50 -8.19
C LYS A 380 18.33 13.00 -8.36
N ALA A 381 17.48 13.63 -7.56
CA ALA A 381 17.28 15.09 -7.61
C ALA A 381 18.21 15.87 -6.66
N GLY A 382 18.91 15.18 -5.75
CA GLY A 382 19.84 15.80 -4.82
C GLY A 382 19.11 16.53 -3.69
N PHE A 383 18.80 15.80 -2.62
CA PHE A 383 18.29 16.40 -1.38
C PHE A 383 19.45 16.95 -0.54
N GLN A 384 19.34 18.21 -0.15
CA GLN A 384 20.34 18.87 0.69
C GLN A 384 19.67 19.54 1.89
N LYS A 385 19.93 19.03 3.10
CA LYS A 385 19.54 19.73 4.34
C LYS A 385 20.37 21.02 4.46
N MET A 386 19.71 22.13 4.72
CA MET A 386 20.37 23.43 4.94
C MET A 386 20.75 23.58 6.42
N PRO A 387 21.80 24.35 6.74
CA PRO A 387 22.27 24.50 8.11
C PRO A 387 21.28 25.31 8.96
N TYR A 388 20.75 24.68 10.01
CA TYR A 388 19.98 25.31 11.09
C TYR A 388 20.10 24.47 12.37
N LYS A 389 19.75 25.06 13.52
CA LYS A 389 19.65 24.33 14.79
C LYS A 389 18.19 24.02 15.11
N ASP A 390 17.91 22.75 15.39
CA ASP A 390 16.54 22.26 15.62
C ASP A 390 15.88 22.97 16.82
N ASP A 391 16.61 23.21 17.91
CA ASP A 391 16.10 23.91 19.10
C ASP A 391 15.67 25.36 18.82
N ILE A 392 16.37 26.06 17.93
CA ILE A 392 16.01 27.40 17.48
C ILE A 392 14.77 27.34 16.58
N LEU A 393 14.69 26.34 15.70
CA LEU A 393 13.54 26.14 14.80
C LEU A 393 12.26 25.85 15.57
N TRP A 394 12.34 25.00 16.61
CA TRP A 394 11.21 24.70 17.50
C TRP A 394 10.74 25.94 18.24
N ALA A 395 11.66 26.71 18.82
CA ALA A 395 11.33 27.94 19.53
C ALA A 395 10.70 29.01 18.61
N TYR A 396 11.13 29.08 17.35
CA TYR A 396 10.51 29.96 16.35
C TYR A 396 9.08 29.53 16.03
N ALA A 397 8.84 28.23 15.84
CA ALA A 397 7.51 27.68 15.61
C ALA A 397 6.56 27.94 16.79
N ASP A 398 7.02 27.72 18.03
CA ASP A 398 6.23 28.00 19.24
C ASP A 398 5.85 29.48 19.32
N SER A 399 6.77 30.39 19.03
CA SER A 399 6.52 31.84 19.03
C SER A 399 5.39 32.23 18.06
N LEU A 400 5.35 31.64 16.85
CA LEU A 400 4.29 31.92 15.87
C LEU A 400 2.94 31.35 16.31
N ILE A 401 2.92 30.13 16.86
CA ILE A 401 1.70 29.48 17.34
C ILE A 401 1.11 30.24 18.55
N GLU A 402 1.95 30.70 19.46
CA GLU A 402 1.54 31.41 20.68
C GLU A 402 1.33 32.92 20.45
N ASN A 403 1.55 33.42 19.23
CA ASN A 403 1.53 34.84 18.89
C ASN A 403 2.41 35.69 19.82
N ARG A 404 3.62 35.21 20.12
CA ARG A 404 4.60 35.86 21.00
C ARG A 404 5.79 36.39 20.20
N PRO A 405 6.43 37.50 20.60
CA PRO A 405 7.63 38.00 19.93
C PRO A 405 8.79 36.99 19.98
N PHE A 406 9.44 36.72 18.85
CA PHE A 406 10.65 35.90 18.78
C PHE A 406 11.91 36.76 18.91
N ASN A 407 12.45 36.89 20.13
CA ASN A 407 13.61 37.73 20.42
C ASN A 407 14.88 36.90 20.71
N ARG A 408 15.32 36.09 19.74
CA ARG A 408 16.63 35.40 19.81
C ARG A 408 17.60 36.00 18.76
N PRO A 409 18.77 36.51 19.16
CA PRO A 409 19.74 37.04 18.21
C PRO A 409 20.30 35.92 17.33
N GLY A 410 20.29 36.15 16.02
CA GLY A 410 20.79 35.20 15.04
C GLY A 410 19.84 34.03 14.75
N THR A 411 19.43 33.98 13.48
CA THR A 411 19.58 32.80 12.59
C THR A 411 18.38 31.94 12.21
N ILE A 412 17.12 32.27 12.54
CA ILE A 412 15.96 31.69 11.81
C ILE A 412 14.82 32.71 11.64
N THR A 413 14.31 32.82 10.41
CA THR A 413 13.11 33.54 9.99
C THR A 413 12.28 32.65 9.07
N GLY A 414 11.06 33.06 8.69
CA GLY A 414 10.25 32.36 7.70
C GLY A 414 10.96 32.15 6.35
N GLU A 415 11.88 33.05 5.98
CA GLU A 415 12.68 32.98 4.73
C GLU A 415 13.95 32.13 4.88
N THR A 416 14.20 31.54 6.04
CA THR A 416 15.36 30.67 6.23
C THR A 416 15.17 29.37 5.45
N PRO A 417 16.15 28.94 4.63
CA PRO A 417 16.09 27.65 3.94
C PRO A 417 16.13 26.47 4.93
N LEU A 418 15.21 25.52 4.78
CA LEU A 418 15.21 24.25 5.51
C LEU A 418 15.97 23.17 4.73
N PHE A 419 15.62 22.97 3.46
CA PHE A 419 16.29 22.02 2.58
C PHE A 419 16.07 22.39 1.11
N LYS A 420 16.93 21.87 0.24
CA LYS A 420 16.82 21.97 -1.22
C LYS A 420 16.55 20.60 -1.82
N ILE A 421 15.76 20.55 -2.89
CA ILE A 421 15.58 19.39 -3.77
C ILE A 421 15.75 19.88 -5.21
N GLY A 422 16.77 19.40 -5.92
CA GLY A 422 17.10 19.94 -7.23
C GLY A 422 17.35 21.43 -7.14
N ASP A 423 16.55 22.23 -7.87
CA ASP A 423 16.57 23.69 -7.82
C ASP A 423 15.51 24.33 -6.92
N THR A 424 14.65 23.53 -6.31
CA THR A 424 13.61 24.02 -5.40
C THR A 424 14.17 24.18 -3.99
N THR A 425 14.09 25.39 -3.45
CA THR A 425 14.40 25.68 -2.04
C THR A 425 13.12 25.69 -1.22
N ILE A 426 13.12 24.96 -0.12
CA ILE A 426 12.00 24.87 0.81
C ILE A 426 12.35 25.67 2.06
N LEU A 427 11.44 26.53 2.47
CA LEU A 427 11.66 27.52 3.51
C LEU A 427 10.99 27.14 4.82
N VAL A 428 11.43 27.75 5.92
CA VAL A 428 10.83 27.57 7.24
C VAL A 428 9.35 27.91 7.22
N ARG A 429 8.94 28.99 6.53
CA ARG A 429 7.52 29.37 6.43
C ARG A 429 6.64 28.25 5.87
N ASP A 430 7.15 27.47 4.91
CA ASP A 430 6.38 26.38 4.29
C ASP A 430 6.10 25.27 5.30
N TRP A 431 7.09 24.94 6.13
CA TRP A 431 6.94 23.98 7.23
C TRP A 431 6.01 24.51 8.33
N ILE A 432 6.09 25.80 8.67
CA ILE A 432 5.19 26.42 9.64
C ILE A 432 3.73 26.38 9.15
N THR A 433 3.49 26.75 7.89
CA THR A 433 2.16 26.66 7.27
C THR A 433 1.62 25.23 7.31
N TYR A 434 2.46 24.24 7.00
CA TYR A 434 2.11 22.84 7.17
C TYR A 434 1.76 22.51 8.63
N GLY A 435 2.54 23.01 9.59
CA GLY A 435 2.28 22.81 11.01
C GLY A 435 0.92 23.32 11.47
N PHE A 436 0.46 24.48 11.01
CA PHE A 436 -0.87 24.99 11.38
C PHE A 436 -2.01 24.03 10.98
N GLY A 437 -1.90 23.35 9.84
CA GLY A 437 -2.91 22.40 9.38
C GLY A 437 -2.78 20.99 9.95
N TYR A 438 -1.58 20.54 10.29
CA TYR A 438 -1.29 19.11 10.54
C TYR A 438 -0.67 18.78 11.91
N ARG A 439 -0.37 19.78 12.73
CA ARG A 439 0.19 19.59 14.09
C ARG A 439 -0.83 19.04 15.07
N HIS A 440 -2.08 19.52 14.98
CA HIS A 440 -3.19 19.04 15.79
C HIS A 440 -3.90 17.90 15.07
N GLN A 441 -4.16 16.82 15.79
CA GLN A 441 -4.87 15.66 15.28
C GLN A 441 -6.36 15.73 15.63
N PRO A 442 -7.25 15.03 14.90
CA PRO A 442 -8.70 15.00 15.19
C PRO A 442 -9.05 14.55 16.60
N ASP A 443 -8.09 13.91 17.27
CA ASP A 443 -8.21 13.34 18.59
C ASP A 443 -7.62 14.27 19.69
N ASN A 444 -7.42 15.55 19.34
CA ASN A 444 -6.85 16.65 20.12
C ASN A 444 -5.39 16.46 20.58
N THR A 445 -4.67 15.51 20.01
CA THR A 445 -3.23 15.35 20.30
C THR A 445 -2.38 16.28 19.45
N VAL A 446 -1.19 16.60 19.97
CA VAL A 446 -0.21 17.47 19.32
C VAL A 446 0.99 16.63 18.88
N LYS A 447 1.32 16.66 17.59
CA LYS A 447 2.54 16.02 17.09
C LYS A 447 3.79 16.77 17.58
N SER A 448 4.83 16.01 17.94
CA SER A 448 6.14 16.61 18.20
C SER A 448 6.71 17.23 16.92
N TYR A 449 7.51 18.28 17.07
CA TYR A 449 8.09 18.95 15.90
C TYR A 449 9.02 18.07 15.04
N PRO A 450 9.85 17.16 15.59
CA PRO A 450 10.64 16.23 14.78
C PRO A 450 9.76 15.35 13.87
N VAL A 451 8.68 14.78 14.42
CA VAL A 451 7.72 13.98 13.64
C VAL A 451 7.05 14.83 12.56
N LEU A 452 6.62 16.04 12.93
CA LEU A 452 5.99 16.96 11.99
C LEU A 452 6.93 17.38 10.86
N LEU A 453 8.21 17.63 11.15
CA LEU A 453 9.23 17.98 10.16
C LEU A 453 9.55 16.80 9.23
N GLU A 454 9.57 15.57 9.75
CA GLU A 454 9.75 14.38 8.92
C GLU A 454 8.56 14.17 7.97
N GLU A 455 7.32 14.27 8.48
CA GLU A 455 6.09 14.16 7.67
C GLU A 455 6.03 15.26 6.60
N PHE A 456 6.35 16.51 6.96
CA PHE A 456 6.47 17.60 6.01
C PHE A 456 7.51 17.31 4.93
N THR A 457 8.71 16.86 5.32
CA THR A 457 9.77 16.53 4.36
C THR A 457 9.32 15.43 3.39
N LYS A 458 8.67 14.37 3.90
CA LYS A 458 8.11 13.30 3.05
C LYS A 458 7.01 13.82 2.12
N SER A 459 6.14 14.71 2.60
CA SER A 459 5.12 15.36 1.78
C SER A 459 5.74 16.17 0.64
N VAL A 460 6.77 16.96 0.91
CA VAL A 460 7.46 17.75 -0.11
C VAL A 460 8.17 16.85 -1.12
N LEU A 461 8.89 15.81 -0.68
CA LEU A 461 9.54 14.85 -1.58
C LEU A 461 8.52 14.14 -2.48
N TYR A 462 7.36 13.76 -1.93
CA TYR A 462 6.27 13.15 -2.70
C TYR A 462 5.75 14.09 -3.78
N ASN A 463 5.44 15.34 -3.42
CA ASN A 463 4.94 16.33 -4.36
C ASN A 463 5.97 16.69 -5.42
N TYR A 464 7.25 16.78 -5.04
CA TYR A 464 8.35 17.01 -5.97
C TYR A 464 8.43 15.87 -7.01
N TYR A 465 8.43 14.62 -6.55
CA TYR A 465 8.43 13.45 -7.45
C TYR A 465 7.22 13.45 -8.37
N ARG A 466 6.03 13.74 -7.84
CA ARG A 466 4.79 13.83 -8.62
C ARG A 466 4.88 14.92 -9.70
N ALA A 467 5.42 16.07 -9.38
CA ALA A 467 5.53 17.19 -10.30
C ALA A 467 6.59 16.96 -11.40
N HIS A 468 7.63 16.19 -11.10
CA HIS A 468 8.76 15.92 -12.01
C HIS A 468 8.83 14.45 -12.43
N LEU A 469 7.69 13.76 -12.47
CA LEU A 469 7.65 12.31 -12.68
C LEU A 469 8.26 11.91 -14.02
N GLU A 470 8.08 12.74 -15.04
CA GLU A 470 8.71 12.65 -16.34
C GLU A 470 10.22 12.51 -16.24
N GLU A 471 10.88 13.16 -15.27
CA GLU A 471 12.33 13.07 -15.07
C GLU A 471 12.77 11.74 -14.48
N PHE A 472 11.93 11.14 -13.63
CA PHE A 472 12.25 9.94 -12.87
C PHE A 472 11.81 8.63 -13.53
N ASN A 473 10.80 8.68 -14.41
CA ASN A 473 10.19 7.51 -15.02
C ASN A 473 10.14 7.64 -16.55
N GLU A 474 10.90 6.80 -17.24
CA GLU A 474 11.01 6.82 -18.71
C GLU A 474 9.69 6.50 -19.39
N ASP A 475 8.95 5.48 -18.92
CA ASP A 475 7.67 5.08 -19.49
C ASP A 475 6.61 6.18 -19.35
N PHE A 476 6.56 6.84 -18.19
CA PHE A 476 5.69 8.00 -17.99
C PHE A 476 6.08 9.16 -18.91
N ARG A 477 7.38 9.45 -19.05
CA ARG A 477 7.88 10.49 -19.98
C ARG A 477 7.45 10.19 -21.42
N ASN A 478 7.54 8.93 -21.84
CA ASN A 478 7.12 8.48 -23.15
C ASN A 478 5.60 8.63 -23.33
N GLN A 479 4.82 8.17 -22.36
CA GLN A 479 3.36 8.32 -22.37
C GLN A 479 2.93 9.79 -22.46
N MET A 480 3.61 10.68 -21.73
CA MET A 480 3.35 12.12 -21.80
C MET A 480 3.76 12.76 -23.13
N SER A 481 4.82 12.25 -23.77
CA SER A 481 5.17 12.66 -25.13
C SER A 481 4.07 12.26 -26.11
N GLU A 482 3.55 11.04 -26.00
CA GLU A 482 2.46 10.54 -26.84
C GLU A 482 1.14 11.29 -26.63
N PHE A 483 0.88 11.85 -25.44
CA PHE A 483 -0.31 12.69 -25.22
C PHE A 483 -0.16 14.11 -25.78
N ARG A 484 1.08 14.58 -25.95
CA ARG A 484 1.37 15.90 -26.54
C ARG A 484 1.33 15.86 -28.07
N ASP A 485 1.75 14.74 -28.64
CA ASP A 485 1.74 14.41 -30.06
C ASP A 485 0.34 14.03 -30.55
#